data_AF-A0A2C6AL28-F1
#
_entry.id   AF-A0A2C6AL28-F1
#
_cell.length_a   1.000
_cell.length_b   1.000
_cell.length_c   1.000
_cell.angle_alpha   90.00
_cell.angle_beta   90.00
_cell.angle_gamma   90.00
#
_symmetry.space_group_name_H-M   'P 1'
#
loop_
_entity.id
_entity.type
_entity.pdbx_description
1 polymer ?
#
loop_
_entity_poly.entity_id
_entity_poly.type
_entity_poly.pdbx_seq_one_letter_code
_entity_poly.pdbx_strand_id
1 'polypeptide(L)'
;MEKDTRAASSSPGSTASDTGLRKPATLLMALATAVERVLHPSSARTRMARNVLIGLVLAAMALGLLQFSFHYYHHYAAVGLQFRHPRPPAASPSPDGHRLPPAGWTHAQEARPGGEDGQTEQEPGIPRKIWQIFLRPPGAEAAAAAAAAEEEEEEEEEEEEDHKAATVDVKHLTDTASWIAQNPDYSYVLLDDAGAAAMLRRHYGGNATLLRIFDQVRNTGLKSDLLRYLVLAAEGGVYADTDTEALRPIGGWVPARLRPAARLVVGVEFDRLDGPNWGDVHEELQFCQWTIAAAPGHPVFGAMVDSVLAALAARAGRDGIALSGDDGGPSLARLNFSAGDVLRLTGPMAWTDVLFDHLAAVDGSVTSLRDLSGLREPRLVDDVLVLPIDGFGTGQTHSNSTRDGPTPPDALVRHKFRGSWRNNGKRSASPGPEGGRRRARVALP
;
A
#
# COMPACT_ATOMS: atom_id res chain seq x y z
N MET A 1 52.05 50.78 -39.36
CA MET A 1 51.20 50.28 -40.46
C MET A 1 50.33 49.20 -39.86
N GLU A 2 49.16 49.55 -39.30
CA GLU A 2 47.87 49.72 -40.00
C GLU A 2 47.39 48.42 -40.66
N LYS A 3 46.13 47.97 -40.55
CA LYS A 3 44.91 48.51 -39.93
C LYS A 3 43.84 47.40 -39.92
N ASP A 4 42.82 47.62 -39.10
CA ASP A 4 41.54 46.94 -38.99
C ASP A 4 40.87 46.49 -40.31
N THR A 5 40.07 45.42 -40.24
CA THR A 5 38.67 45.48 -40.69
C THR A 5 37.77 44.57 -39.84
N ARG A 6 36.75 45.20 -39.24
CA ARG A 6 35.54 44.60 -38.65
C ARG A 6 34.66 43.98 -39.73
N ALA A 7 33.99 42.87 -39.43
CA ALA A 7 32.57 42.68 -39.78
C ALA A 7 31.92 41.59 -38.92
N ALA A 8 30.71 41.90 -38.47
CA ALA A 8 29.84 41.15 -37.57
C ALA A 8 29.37 39.78 -38.10
N SER A 9 29.17 38.82 -37.19
CA SER A 9 27.86 38.17 -37.08
C SER A 9 27.64 37.62 -35.66
N SER A 10 26.51 38.01 -35.12
CA SER A 10 25.99 37.71 -33.79
C SER A 10 25.46 36.27 -33.71
N SER A 11 25.94 35.50 -32.73
CA SER A 11 25.24 34.29 -32.29
C SER A 11 23.93 34.69 -31.61
N PRO A 12 22.77 34.13 -32.01
CA PRO A 12 21.51 34.46 -31.36
C PRO A 12 21.45 33.79 -29.99
N GLY A 13 21.37 34.61 -28.96
CA GLY A 13 20.87 34.19 -27.65
C GLY A 13 19.43 33.70 -27.82
N SER A 14 19.20 32.42 -27.50
CA SER A 14 17.85 31.92 -27.25
C SER A 14 17.48 32.33 -25.82
N THR A 15 16.98 33.56 -25.70
CA THR A 15 16.06 33.93 -24.63
C THR A 15 14.75 33.19 -24.90
N ALA A 16 14.60 31.99 -24.35
CA ALA A 16 13.28 31.41 -24.15
C ALA A 16 12.62 32.20 -23.02
N SER A 17 11.90 33.23 -23.46
CA SER A 17 11.01 34.06 -22.67
C SER A 17 10.15 33.20 -21.75
N ASP A 18 10.21 33.55 -20.47
CA ASP A 18 9.16 33.40 -19.49
C ASP A 18 7.81 33.85 -20.10
N THR A 19 7.06 32.90 -20.65
CA THR A 19 5.66 33.06 -21.01
C THR A 19 4.85 31.92 -20.42
N GLY A 20 4.66 32.00 -19.10
CA GLY A 20 3.33 31.87 -18.51
C GLY A 20 2.50 30.65 -18.90
N LEU A 21 2.94 29.45 -18.49
CA LEU A 21 1.98 28.37 -18.18
C LEU A 21 1.39 28.60 -16.78
N ARG A 22 0.75 29.76 -16.58
CA ARG A 22 -0.19 29.95 -15.49
C ARG A 22 -1.49 29.23 -15.89
N LYS A 23 -1.60 28.00 -15.40
CA LYS A 23 -2.82 27.22 -15.09
C LYS A 23 -4.05 27.52 -15.98
N PRO A 24 -4.54 26.56 -16.79
CA PRO A 24 -5.80 26.73 -17.54
C PRO A 24 -6.99 27.10 -16.62
N ALA A 25 -6.95 26.71 -15.35
CA ALA A 25 -7.91 27.11 -14.33
C ALA A 25 -7.94 28.63 -14.03
N THR A 26 -6.78 29.32 -14.07
CA THR A 26 -6.70 30.76 -13.79
C THR A 26 -7.25 31.59 -14.96
N LEU A 27 -7.01 31.14 -16.20
CA LEU A 27 -7.59 31.76 -17.39
C LEU A 27 -9.12 31.51 -17.47
N LEU A 28 -9.57 30.31 -17.07
CA LEU A 28 -11.00 29.97 -16.94
C LEU A 28 -11.74 30.90 -15.98
N MET A 29 -11.18 31.09 -14.78
CA MET A 29 -11.78 31.94 -13.76
C MET A 29 -11.79 33.41 -14.22
N ALA A 30 -10.72 33.88 -14.85
CA ALA A 30 -10.66 35.24 -15.40
C ALA A 30 -11.70 35.48 -16.52
N LEU A 31 -11.91 34.50 -17.40
CA LEU A 31 -12.90 34.60 -18.47
C LEU A 31 -14.34 34.55 -17.92
N ALA A 32 -14.60 33.69 -16.94
CA ALA A 32 -15.90 33.61 -16.27
C ALA A 32 -16.24 34.93 -15.54
N THR A 33 -15.28 35.51 -14.82
CA THR A 33 -15.45 36.80 -14.13
C THR A 33 -15.60 37.97 -15.12
N ALA A 34 -14.94 37.92 -16.28
CA ALA A 34 -15.09 38.93 -17.32
C ALA A 34 -16.48 38.89 -17.98
N VAL A 35 -17.02 37.70 -18.24
CA VAL A 35 -18.39 37.51 -18.76
C VAL A 35 -19.44 37.99 -17.74
N GLU A 36 -19.17 37.81 -16.45
CA GLU A 36 -20.05 38.27 -15.36
C GLU A 36 -20.11 39.81 -15.27
N ARG A 37 -18.98 40.50 -15.50
CA ARG A 37 -18.89 41.97 -15.43
C ARG A 37 -19.51 42.70 -16.61
N VAL A 38 -19.52 42.09 -17.80
CA VAL A 38 -20.06 42.72 -19.03
C VAL A 38 -21.59 42.57 -19.12
N LEU A 39 -22.18 41.61 -18.42
CA LEU A 39 -23.62 41.29 -18.50
C LEU A 39 -24.33 41.59 -17.18
N HIS A 40 -24.38 42.86 -16.79
CA HIS A 40 -25.21 43.32 -15.67
C HIS A 40 -26.66 43.54 -16.15
N PRO A 41 -27.66 42.73 -15.73
CA PRO A 41 -28.97 42.76 -16.36
C PRO A 41 -29.97 43.59 -15.54
N SER A 42 -30.63 44.55 -16.18
CA SER A 42 -31.73 45.32 -15.61
C SER A 42 -33.12 44.66 -15.75
N SER A 43 -33.23 43.48 -16.39
CA SER A 43 -34.54 42.80 -16.58
C SER A 43 -34.45 41.26 -16.62
N ALA A 44 -35.60 40.60 -16.42
CA ALA A 44 -35.71 39.13 -16.42
C ALA A 44 -35.40 38.47 -17.78
N ARG A 45 -35.69 39.13 -18.91
CA ARG A 45 -35.35 38.62 -20.25
C ARG A 45 -33.84 38.61 -20.48
N THR A 46 -33.12 39.60 -19.94
CA THR A 46 -31.66 39.70 -20.04
C THR A 46 -30.95 38.64 -19.19
N ARG A 47 -31.58 38.18 -18.08
CA ARG A 47 -31.07 37.05 -17.27
C ARG A 47 -31.16 35.70 -17.99
N MET A 48 -32.25 35.47 -18.74
CA MET A 48 -32.44 34.21 -19.47
C MET A 48 -31.45 34.09 -20.64
N ALA A 49 -31.24 35.16 -21.40
CA ALA A 49 -30.24 35.20 -22.48
C ALA A 49 -28.81 34.98 -21.96
N ARG A 50 -28.48 35.54 -20.78
CA ARG A 50 -27.18 35.32 -20.11
C ARG A 50 -26.94 33.85 -19.77
N ASN A 51 -27.95 33.18 -19.20
CA ASN A 51 -27.80 31.79 -18.79
C ASN A 51 -27.64 30.85 -20.01
N VAL A 52 -28.31 31.16 -21.12
CA VAL A 52 -28.14 30.43 -22.40
C VAL A 52 -26.72 30.62 -22.95
N LEU A 53 -26.20 31.85 -22.93
CA LEU A 53 -24.84 32.14 -23.41
C LEU A 53 -23.77 31.45 -22.55
N ILE A 54 -23.92 31.46 -21.22
CA ILE A 54 -23.02 30.73 -20.30
C ILE A 54 -23.06 29.23 -20.60
N GLY A 55 -24.26 28.66 -20.82
CA GLY A 55 -24.40 27.25 -21.18
C GLY A 55 -23.68 26.89 -22.50
N LEU A 56 -23.76 27.74 -23.51
CA LEU A 56 -23.08 27.53 -24.80
C LEU A 56 -21.55 27.61 -24.67
N VAL A 57 -21.03 28.54 -23.87
CA VAL A 57 -19.58 28.66 -23.62
C VAL A 57 -19.04 27.42 -22.89
N LEU A 58 -19.76 26.95 -21.86
CA LEU A 58 -19.37 25.73 -21.13
C LEU A 58 -19.42 24.48 -22.02
N ALA A 59 -20.42 24.37 -22.91
CA ALA A 59 -20.51 23.27 -23.86
C ALA A 59 -19.34 23.29 -24.88
N ALA A 60 -18.99 24.46 -25.43
CA ALA A 60 -17.86 24.60 -26.33
C ALA A 60 -16.52 24.23 -25.67
N MET A 61 -16.35 24.57 -24.39
CA MET A 61 -15.17 24.18 -23.61
C MET A 61 -15.10 22.68 -23.34
N ALA A 62 -16.23 22.03 -23.06
CA ALA A 62 -16.28 20.58 -22.88
C ALA A 62 -15.91 19.84 -24.18
N LEU A 63 -16.39 20.32 -25.33
CA LEU A 63 -15.98 19.79 -26.64
C LEU A 63 -14.49 19.97 -26.91
N GLY A 64 -13.90 21.12 -26.54
CA GLY A 64 -12.47 21.36 -26.68
C GLY A 64 -11.61 20.43 -25.82
N LEU A 65 -12.03 20.15 -24.58
CA LEU A 65 -11.35 19.20 -23.68
C LEU A 65 -11.44 17.75 -24.17
N LEU A 66 -12.58 17.38 -24.78
CA LEU A 66 -12.78 16.08 -25.42
C LEU A 66 -11.87 15.92 -26.66
N GLN A 67 -11.75 16.95 -27.51
CA GLN A 67 -10.83 16.92 -28.65
C GLN A 67 -9.36 16.86 -28.21
N PHE A 68 -8.97 17.59 -27.16
CA PHE A 68 -7.61 17.55 -26.61
C PHE A 68 -7.28 16.17 -26.03
N SER A 69 -8.23 15.57 -25.30
CA SER A 69 -8.06 14.21 -24.74
C SER A 69 -7.98 13.15 -25.84
N PHE A 70 -8.76 13.29 -26.92
CA PHE A 70 -8.69 12.40 -28.08
C PHE A 70 -7.36 12.52 -28.82
N HIS A 71 -6.84 13.74 -29.01
CA HIS A 71 -5.52 13.96 -29.63
C HIS A 71 -4.37 13.47 -28.74
N TYR A 72 -4.46 13.67 -27.43
CA TYR A 72 -3.50 13.17 -26.45
C TYR A 72 -3.47 11.64 -26.44
N TYR A 73 -4.64 10.99 -26.44
CA TYR A 73 -4.75 9.54 -26.45
C TYR A 73 -4.19 8.92 -27.74
N HIS A 74 -4.47 9.53 -28.91
CA HIS A 74 -3.93 9.05 -30.18
C HIS A 74 -2.42 9.31 -30.35
N HIS A 75 -1.89 10.39 -29.78
CA HIS A 75 -0.45 10.65 -29.81
C HIS A 75 0.32 9.63 -28.96
N TYR A 76 -0.23 9.18 -27.82
CA TYR A 76 0.40 8.13 -27.01
C TYR A 76 0.17 6.71 -27.54
N ALA A 77 -0.97 6.43 -28.17
CA ALA A 77 -1.19 5.15 -28.83
C ALA A 77 -0.30 4.95 -30.08
N ALA A 78 0.07 6.03 -30.78
CA ALA A 78 0.98 5.98 -31.92
C ALA A 78 2.46 5.89 -31.52
N VAL A 79 2.82 6.26 -30.29
CA VAL A 79 4.18 6.17 -29.71
C VAL A 79 4.34 4.89 -28.88
N GLY A 80 3.59 3.83 -29.24
CA GLY A 80 3.80 2.46 -28.76
C GLY A 80 5.15 1.89 -29.21
N LEU A 81 6.25 2.45 -28.70
CA LEU A 81 7.56 1.83 -28.71
C LEU A 81 7.62 0.85 -27.54
N GLN A 82 7.95 -0.40 -27.88
CA GLN A 82 8.30 -1.48 -26.97
C GLN A 82 9.43 -1.03 -26.03
N PHE A 83 9.10 -0.57 -24.82
CA PHE A 83 10.07 -0.53 -23.73
C PHE A 83 10.23 -1.95 -23.16
N ARG A 84 11.06 -2.75 -23.82
CA ARG A 84 11.78 -3.83 -23.12
C ARG A 84 12.76 -3.15 -22.18
N HIS A 85 12.53 -3.22 -20.87
CA HIS A 85 13.57 -2.88 -19.90
C HIS A 85 14.78 -3.79 -20.13
N PRO A 86 16.02 -3.26 -20.20
CA PRO A 86 17.20 -4.10 -20.24
C PRO A 86 17.31 -4.84 -18.90
N ARG A 87 17.46 -6.17 -18.97
CA ARG A 87 17.96 -6.96 -17.83
C ARG A 87 19.27 -6.33 -17.35
N PRO A 88 19.52 -6.18 -16.04
CA PRO A 88 20.84 -5.83 -15.57
C PRO A 88 21.84 -6.91 -16.05
N PRO A 89 23.03 -6.53 -16.55
CA PRO A 89 24.03 -7.52 -16.92
C PRO A 89 24.44 -8.33 -15.69
N ALA A 90 24.61 -9.64 -15.89
CA ALA A 90 25.15 -10.53 -14.88
C ALA A 90 26.49 -9.97 -14.37
N ALA A 91 26.59 -9.75 -13.05
CA ALA A 91 27.78 -9.24 -12.41
C ALA A 91 28.94 -10.22 -12.62
N SER A 92 29.92 -9.84 -13.43
CA SER A 92 31.26 -10.44 -13.38
C SER A 92 32.03 -9.79 -12.22
N PRO A 93 32.83 -10.55 -11.45
CA PRO A 93 33.43 -10.07 -10.23
C PRO A 93 34.59 -9.10 -10.54
N SER A 94 34.51 -7.88 -10.00
CA SER A 94 35.68 -6.99 -9.92
C SER A 94 36.25 -7.06 -8.50
N PRO A 95 37.59 -7.15 -8.36
CA PRO A 95 38.25 -7.16 -7.06
C PRO A 95 38.23 -5.74 -6.45
N ASP A 96 38.21 -5.68 -5.12
CA ASP A 96 38.22 -4.47 -4.29
C ASP A 96 36.88 -3.67 -4.29
N GLY A 97 36.14 -3.52 -3.20
CA GLY A 97 36.48 -3.73 -1.80
C GLY A 97 35.76 -2.74 -0.89
N HIS A 98 34.46 -2.48 -1.10
CA HIS A 98 33.59 -1.84 -0.10
C HIS A 98 32.16 -2.41 -0.22
N ARG A 99 32.01 -3.69 0.15
CA ARG A 99 30.70 -4.22 0.56
C ARG A 99 30.38 -3.57 1.90
N LEU A 100 29.21 -2.93 2.00
CA LEU A 100 28.56 -2.78 3.30
C LEU A 100 28.50 -4.17 3.95
N PRO A 101 28.89 -4.33 5.22
CA PRO A 101 28.82 -5.63 5.87
C PRO A 101 27.37 -6.12 5.79
N PRO A 102 27.12 -7.43 5.63
CA PRO A 102 25.78 -7.96 5.80
C PRO A 102 25.33 -7.51 7.19
N ALA A 103 24.24 -6.74 7.25
CA ALA A 103 23.54 -6.50 8.50
C ALA A 103 23.02 -7.88 8.91
N GLY A 104 23.82 -8.59 9.70
CA GLY A 104 23.45 -9.90 10.21
C GLY A 104 22.17 -9.74 11.00
N TRP A 105 21.06 -10.22 10.42
CA TRP A 105 19.89 -10.62 11.17
C TRP A 105 20.30 -11.80 12.06
N THR A 106 21.01 -11.51 13.14
CA THR A 106 21.11 -12.46 14.23
C THR A 106 19.74 -12.51 14.85
N HIS A 107 19.03 -13.61 14.64
CA HIS A 107 17.92 -13.98 15.51
C HIS A 107 18.34 -13.70 16.95
N ALA A 108 17.43 -13.10 17.73
CA ALA A 108 17.41 -13.26 19.17
C ALA A 108 17.09 -14.73 19.49
N GLN A 109 17.98 -15.63 19.11
CA GLN A 109 18.17 -16.92 19.74
C GLN A 109 19.43 -16.76 20.56
N GLU A 110 19.29 -16.18 21.75
CA GLU A 110 20.29 -16.40 22.79
C GLU A 110 20.42 -17.91 22.98
N ALA A 111 21.67 -18.38 22.88
CA ALA A 111 22.03 -19.77 23.07
C ALA A 111 21.45 -20.28 24.40
N ARG A 112 20.54 -21.24 24.33
CA ARG A 112 20.15 -22.05 25.49
C ARG A 112 21.38 -22.86 25.93
N PRO A 113 21.76 -22.88 27.22
CA PRO A 113 22.82 -23.76 27.68
C PRO A 113 22.39 -25.22 27.45
N GLY A 114 23.29 -26.00 26.85
CA GLY A 114 23.04 -27.36 26.39
C GLY A 114 22.52 -28.27 27.48
N GLY A 115 21.30 -28.76 27.29
CA GLY A 115 20.82 -30.01 27.85
C GLY A 115 20.85 -31.06 26.75
N GLU A 116 21.68 -32.09 26.92
CA GLU A 116 21.67 -33.28 26.09
C GLU A 116 20.33 -34.00 26.29
N ASP A 117 19.44 -33.94 25.30
CA ASP A 117 18.39 -34.94 25.08
C ASP A 117 18.01 -34.88 23.60
N GLY A 118 18.27 -35.99 22.88
CA GLY A 118 18.02 -36.15 21.45
C GLY A 118 16.54 -36.23 21.08
N GLN A 119 15.78 -35.17 21.35
CA GLN A 119 14.53 -34.87 20.68
C GLN A 119 14.83 -33.83 19.62
N THR A 120 14.63 -34.14 18.34
CA THR A 120 14.52 -33.12 17.30
C THR A 120 13.42 -32.15 17.74
N GLU A 121 13.79 -30.98 18.27
CA GLU A 121 12.84 -29.91 18.58
C GLU A 121 12.05 -29.64 17.28
N GLN A 122 10.77 -30.03 17.25
CA GLN A 122 9.90 -29.65 16.13
C GLN A 122 9.87 -28.12 16.11
N GLU A 123 10.22 -27.55 14.95
CA GLU A 123 10.15 -26.12 14.77
C GLU A 123 8.75 -25.61 15.15
N PRO A 124 8.65 -24.45 15.82
CA PRO A 124 7.37 -23.97 16.32
C PRO A 124 6.39 -23.79 15.15
N GLY A 125 5.21 -24.40 15.26
CA GLY A 125 4.11 -24.17 14.35
C GLY A 125 3.53 -22.76 14.49
N ILE A 126 2.54 -22.43 13.66
CA ILE A 126 1.86 -21.13 13.68
C ILE A 126 1.14 -20.91 15.03
N PRO A 127 1.52 -19.90 15.84
CA PRO A 127 0.86 -19.62 17.12
C PRO A 127 -0.62 -19.25 16.99
N ARG A 128 -1.43 -19.60 18.00
CA ARG A 128 -2.85 -19.21 18.09
C ARG A 128 -3.02 -17.77 18.57
N LYS A 129 -2.55 -16.83 17.75
CA LYS A 129 -2.57 -15.39 18.02
C LYS A 129 -2.97 -14.64 16.76
N ILE A 130 -3.93 -13.73 16.90
CA ILE A 130 -4.43 -12.87 15.84
C ILE A 130 -3.92 -11.45 16.09
N TRP A 131 -3.36 -10.85 15.05
CA TRP A 131 -2.87 -9.49 15.02
C TRP A 131 -3.69 -8.67 14.04
N GLN A 132 -4.20 -7.53 14.49
CA GLN A 132 -4.65 -6.46 13.62
C GLN A 132 -3.90 -5.19 13.99
N ILE A 133 -3.71 -4.29 13.03
CA ILE A 133 -2.98 -3.04 13.22
C ILE A 133 -3.93 -1.87 12.98
N PHE A 134 -3.96 -0.92 13.93
CA PHE A 134 -4.64 0.35 13.76
C PHE A 134 -3.70 1.48 14.19
N LEU A 135 -2.97 2.03 13.22
CA LEU A 135 -2.09 3.19 13.44
C LEU A 135 -2.84 4.47 13.10
N ARG A 136 -2.68 5.50 13.95
CA ARG A 136 -3.36 6.78 13.71
C ARG A 136 -2.75 7.49 12.50
N PRO A 137 -3.56 8.23 11.72
CA PRO A 137 -3.03 9.08 10.65
C PRO A 137 -2.12 10.18 11.22
N PRO A 138 -1.09 10.61 10.48
CA PRO A 138 -0.26 11.74 10.88
C PRO A 138 -1.10 13.00 11.17
N GLY A 139 -0.85 13.63 12.31
CA GLY A 139 -1.57 14.84 12.75
C GLY A 139 -2.83 14.57 13.57
N ALA A 140 -3.27 13.31 13.72
CA ALA A 140 -4.35 12.96 14.63
C ALA A 140 -4.00 13.22 16.10
N GLU A 141 -2.72 13.13 16.47
CA GLU A 141 -2.23 13.46 17.82
C GLU A 141 -2.37 14.94 18.13
N ALA A 142 -2.04 15.82 17.18
CA ALA A 142 -2.22 17.26 17.34
C ALA A 142 -3.70 17.65 17.40
N ALA A 143 -4.56 16.96 16.63
CA ALA A 143 -6.01 17.16 16.69
C ALA A 143 -6.62 16.63 18.00
N ALA A 144 -6.14 15.50 18.51
CA ALA A 144 -6.57 14.95 19.80
C ALA A 144 -6.09 15.82 20.97
N ALA A 145 -4.85 16.33 20.92
CA ALA A 145 -4.32 17.26 21.91
C ALA A 145 -5.03 18.62 21.88
N ALA A 146 -5.38 19.13 20.69
CA ALA A 146 -6.18 20.35 20.56
C ALA A 146 -7.61 20.16 21.08
N ALA A 147 -8.24 19.00 20.82
CA ALA A 147 -9.56 18.68 21.34
C ALA A 147 -9.56 18.51 22.87
N ALA A 148 -8.53 17.87 23.44
CA ALA A 148 -8.36 17.76 24.89
C ALA A 148 -8.12 19.13 25.55
N ALA A 149 -7.35 20.02 24.90
CA ALA A 149 -7.13 21.38 25.38
C ALA A 149 -8.37 22.30 25.27
N GLU A 150 -9.31 21.99 24.36
CA GLU A 150 -10.62 22.67 24.28
C GLU A 150 -11.63 22.12 25.31
N GLU A 151 -11.48 20.87 25.76
CA GLU A 151 -12.29 20.27 26.84
C GLU A 151 -11.76 20.67 28.25
N GLU A 152 -10.49 21.04 28.39
CA GLU A 152 -9.88 21.53 29.65
C GLU A 152 -10.29 22.97 30.06
N GLU A 153 -11.12 23.69 29.28
CA GLU A 153 -11.73 24.96 29.73
C GLU A 153 -13.04 24.78 30.54
N GLU A 154 -13.54 23.54 30.70
CA GLU A 154 -14.68 23.22 31.58
C GLU A 154 -14.41 21.95 32.39
N GLU A 155 -13.56 22.03 33.44
CA GLU A 155 -13.64 21.27 34.71
C GLU A 155 -12.26 21.33 35.43
N GLU A 156 -12.11 22.27 36.36
CA GLU A 156 -11.08 22.16 37.41
C GLU A 156 -11.59 21.16 38.46
N GLU A 157 -11.23 19.88 38.37
CA GLU A 157 -11.16 18.97 39.54
C GLU A 157 -10.39 17.68 39.23
N GLU A 158 -9.35 17.46 40.04
CA GLU A 158 -8.61 16.22 40.35
C GLU A 158 -7.69 15.57 39.29
N GLU A 159 -6.38 15.74 39.55
CA GLU A 159 -5.26 15.03 38.96
C GLU A 159 -5.36 13.50 39.21
N GLU A 160 -5.90 12.76 38.25
CA GLU A 160 -5.43 11.40 37.96
C GLU A 160 -4.72 11.42 36.59
N GLU A 161 -3.39 11.47 36.61
CA GLU A 161 -2.53 11.11 35.47
C GLU A 161 -2.70 9.62 35.17
N ASP A 162 -3.83 9.24 34.56
CA ASP A 162 -3.96 7.94 33.91
C ASP A 162 -3.75 8.12 32.40
N HIS A 163 -2.91 7.27 31.83
CA HIS A 163 -2.57 7.29 30.41
C HIS A 163 -3.84 7.08 29.58
N LYS A 164 -4.52 8.16 29.16
CA LYS A 164 -5.55 8.10 28.10
C LYS A 164 -4.86 7.74 26.78
N ALA A 165 -4.57 6.45 26.61
CA ALA A 165 -4.38 5.86 25.30
C ALA A 165 -5.62 6.24 24.48
N ALA A 166 -5.45 7.08 23.47
CA ALA A 166 -6.54 7.58 22.65
C ALA A 166 -7.36 6.39 22.12
N THR A 167 -8.63 6.31 22.52
CA THR A 167 -9.50 5.18 22.22
C THR A 167 -9.73 5.02 20.72
N VAL A 168 -9.66 3.80 20.19
CA VAL A 168 -9.97 3.49 18.79
C VAL A 168 -11.48 3.50 18.57
N ASP A 169 -11.98 4.29 17.60
CA ASP A 169 -13.39 4.31 17.26
C ASP A 169 -13.84 2.95 16.67
N VAL A 170 -14.85 2.35 17.31
CA VAL A 170 -15.41 1.03 16.99
C VAL A 170 -15.81 0.89 15.51
N LYS A 171 -16.16 1.98 14.82
CA LYS A 171 -16.48 1.94 13.38
C LYS A 171 -15.34 1.39 12.52
N HIS A 172 -14.10 1.51 12.99
CA HIS A 172 -12.91 1.00 12.31
C HIS A 172 -12.68 -0.49 12.51
N LEU A 173 -13.37 -1.11 13.48
CA LEU A 173 -13.20 -2.51 13.87
C LEU A 173 -14.47 -3.35 13.60
N THR A 174 -15.33 -2.88 12.69
CA THR A 174 -16.63 -3.52 12.41
C THR A 174 -16.52 -4.97 11.95
N ASP A 175 -15.45 -5.32 11.21
CA ASP A 175 -15.24 -6.70 10.74
C ASP A 175 -14.41 -7.55 11.71
N THR A 176 -13.75 -6.94 12.70
CA THR A 176 -12.95 -7.62 13.73
C THR A 176 -13.75 -8.65 14.52
N ALA A 177 -15.03 -8.38 14.77
CA ALA A 177 -15.90 -9.29 15.53
C ALA A 177 -15.94 -10.71 14.94
N SER A 178 -15.86 -10.83 13.61
CA SER A 178 -15.83 -12.13 12.93
C SER A 178 -14.59 -12.95 13.29
N TRP A 179 -13.42 -12.30 13.40
CA TRP A 179 -12.17 -12.96 13.78
C TRP A 179 -12.22 -13.53 15.19
N ILE A 180 -12.76 -12.77 16.14
CA ILE A 180 -12.90 -13.20 17.54
C ILE A 180 -13.94 -14.33 17.64
N ALA A 181 -15.10 -14.16 17.01
CA ALA A 181 -16.20 -15.14 17.09
C ALA A 181 -15.84 -16.50 16.46
N GLN A 182 -15.12 -16.49 15.33
CA GLN A 182 -14.73 -17.72 14.63
C GLN A 182 -13.54 -18.43 15.28
N ASN A 183 -12.79 -17.74 16.15
CA ASN A 183 -11.53 -18.23 16.72
C ASN A 183 -11.47 -17.99 18.23
N PRO A 184 -12.43 -18.53 19.01
CA PRO A 184 -12.50 -18.28 20.46
C PRO A 184 -11.30 -18.83 21.24
N ASP A 185 -10.53 -19.75 20.66
CA ASP A 185 -9.31 -20.33 21.20
C ASP A 185 -8.03 -19.58 20.79
N TYR A 186 -8.16 -18.45 20.08
CA TYR A 186 -7.04 -17.59 19.69
C TYR A 186 -6.99 -16.36 20.57
N SER A 187 -5.77 -15.97 20.96
CA SER A 187 -5.55 -14.64 21.53
C SER A 187 -5.70 -13.57 20.44
N TYR A 188 -6.30 -12.44 20.77
CA TYR A 188 -6.46 -11.31 19.85
C TYR A 188 -5.69 -10.10 20.35
N VAL A 189 -4.97 -9.43 19.46
CA VAL A 189 -4.26 -8.18 19.75
C VAL A 189 -4.54 -7.16 18.64
N LEU A 190 -5.06 -6.01 19.03
CA LEU A 190 -5.06 -4.80 18.21
C LEU A 190 -3.82 -3.97 18.54
N LEU A 191 -2.88 -3.88 17.61
CA LEU A 191 -1.68 -3.06 17.75
C LEU A 191 -1.98 -1.62 17.32
N ASP A 192 -2.02 -0.74 18.30
CA ASP A 192 -2.02 0.71 18.11
C ASP A 192 -0.58 1.27 18.08
N ASP A 193 -0.42 2.59 18.02
CA ASP A 193 0.88 3.24 17.97
C ASP A 193 1.76 2.90 19.20
N ALA A 194 1.17 2.88 20.40
CA ALA A 194 1.90 2.59 21.65
C ALA A 194 2.31 1.12 21.72
N GLY A 195 1.41 0.21 21.37
CA GLY A 195 1.66 -1.23 21.26
C GLY A 195 2.72 -1.55 20.21
N ALA A 196 2.68 -0.89 19.05
CA ALA A 196 3.69 -1.02 18.01
C ALA A 196 5.07 -0.59 18.52
N ALA A 197 5.17 0.57 19.17
CA ALA A 197 6.43 1.08 19.72
C ALA A 197 7.00 0.15 20.81
N ALA A 198 6.14 -0.39 21.69
CA ALA A 198 6.54 -1.33 22.72
C ALA A 198 7.03 -2.67 22.14
N MET A 199 6.32 -3.21 21.13
CA MET A 199 6.71 -4.43 20.42
C MET A 199 8.08 -4.25 19.75
N LEU A 200 8.28 -3.14 19.04
CA LEU A 200 9.54 -2.85 18.36
C LEU A 200 10.71 -2.68 19.32
N ARG A 201 10.53 -1.97 20.44
CA ARG A 201 11.58 -1.86 21.47
C ARG A 201 11.94 -3.22 22.06
N ARG A 202 10.94 -4.08 22.32
CA ARG A 202 11.14 -5.41 22.91
C ARG A 202 11.94 -6.33 21.99
N HIS A 203 11.58 -6.40 20.71
CA HIS A 203 12.15 -7.39 19.78
C HIS A 203 13.29 -6.86 18.91
N TYR A 204 13.31 -5.55 18.67
CA TYR A 204 14.24 -4.90 17.74
C TYR A 204 15.01 -3.74 18.39
N GLY A 205 15.06 -3.66 19.72
CA GLY A 205 15.77 -2.64 20.50
C GLY A 205 17.25 -2.47 20.11
N GLY A 206 17.91 -3.56 19.71
CA GLY A 206 19.31 -3.55 19.26
C GLY A 206 19.52 -3.03 17.83
N ASN A 207 18.46 -2.87 17.01
CA ASN A 207 18.57 -2.43 15.62
C ASN A 207 18.18 -0.95 15.48
N ALA A 208 19.11 -0.06 15.85
CA ALA A 208 18.88 1.38 15.83
C ALA A 208 18.49 1.93 14.44
N THR A 209 18.96 1.31 13.36
CA THR A 209 18.62 1.72 11.99
C THR A 209 17.16 1.39 11.66
N LEU A 210 16.69 0.18 11.98
CA LEU A 210 15.30 -0.21 11.80
C LEU A 210 14.36 0.69 12.61
N LEU A 211 14.65 0.90 13.89
CA LEU A 211 13.83 1.74 14.76
C LEU A 211 13.76 3.19 14.23
N ARG A 212 14.89 3.75 13.80
CA ARG A 212 14.94 5.09 13.19
C ARG A 212 14.13 5.14 11.90
N ILE A 213 14.25 4.16 11.01
CA ILE A 213 13.47 4.12 9.76
C ILE A 213 11.98 4.03 10.07
N PHE A 214 11.57 3.13 10.97
CA PHE A 214 10.17 2.96 11.34
C PHE A 214 9.56 4.23 11.93
N ASP A 215 10.29 4.94 12.78
CA ASP A 215 9.86 6.22 13.37
C ASP A 215 9.70 7.32 12.31
N GLN A 216 10.60 7.37 11.33
CA GLN A 216 10.59 8.39 10.29
C GLN A 216 9.56 8.15 9.17
N VAL A 217 9.07 6.93 8.98
CA VAL A 217 8.03 6.63 7.99
C VAL A 217 6.69 7.21 8.46
N ARG A 218 6.24 8.29 7.82
CA ARG A 218 4.96 8.96 8.13
C ARG A 218 3.75 8.40 7.41
N ASN A 219 3.93 7.77 6.25
CA ASN A 219 2.81 7.20 5.51
C ASN A 219 2.28 5.98 6.28
N THR A 220 1.02 6.02 6.73
CA THR A 220 0.42 4.96 7.56
C THR A 220 0.37 3.62 6.83
N GLY A 221 0.22 3.60 5.50
CA GLY A 221 0.25 2.39 4.69
C GLY A 221 1.62 1.70 4.76
N LEU A 222 2.69 2.43 4.41
CA LEU A 222 4.07 1.91 4.52
C LEU A 222 4.38 1.41 5.94
N LYS A 223 3.97 2.17 6.96
CA LYS A 223 4.24 1.85 8.36
C LYS A 223 3.51 0.58 8.80
N SER A 224 2.26 0.42 8.40
CA SER A 224 1.45 -0.79 8.68
C SER A 224 1.97 -2.02 7.93
N ASP A 225 2.36 -1.88 6.66
CA ASP A 225 3.00 -2.95 5.90
C ASP A 225 4.30 -3.40 6.58
N LEU A 226 5.21 -2.49 6.92
CA LEU A 226 6.44 -2.86 7.62
C LEU A 226 6.17 -3.50 8.99
N LEU A 227 5.22 -2.97 9.76
CA LEU A 227 4.89 -3.48 11.08
C LEU A 227 4.35 -4.92 11.03
N ARG A 228 3.50 -5.27 10.05
CA ARG A 228 2.93 -6.63 9.97
C ARG A 228 4.02 -7.68 9.74
N TYR A 229 5.03 -7.38 8.92
CA TYR A 229 6.16 -8.29 8.70
C TYR A 229 7.01 -8.43 9.96
N LEU A 230 7.28 -7.33 10.66
CA LEU A 230 8.07 -7.35 11.90
C LEU A 230 7.38 -8.12 13.03
N VAL A 231 6.05 -8.00 13.16
CA VAL A 231 5.26 -8.76 14.13
C VAL A 231 5.32 -10.25 13.82
N LEU A 232 5.07 -10.64 12.57
CA LEU A 232 5.08 -12.05 12.17
C LEU A 232 6.48 -12.67 12.26
N ALA A 233 7.54 -11.90 11.92
CA ALA A 233 8.92 -12.35 12.09
C ALA A 233 9.25 -12.66 13.55
N ALA A 234 8.84 -11.80 14.48
CA ALA A 234 9.20 -11.92 15.90
C ALA A 234 8.31 -12.91 16.66
N GLU A 235 6.99 -12.85 16.46
CA GLU A 235 6.02 -13.56 17.29
C GLU A 235 5.18 -14.58 16.50
N GLY A 236 5.22 -14.54 15.17
CA GLY A 236 4.32 -15.35 14.33
C GLY A 236 2.85 -15.04 14.58
N GLY A 237 2.00 -16.02 14.27
CA GLY A 237 0.55 -15.94 14.42
C GLY A 237 -0.12 -15.62 13.10
N VAL A 238 -1.30 -15.01 13.16
CA VAL A 238 -2.11 -14.61 12.00
C VAL A 238 -2.29 -13.11 12.00
N TYR A 239 -1.77 -12.45 10.99
CA TYR A 239 -2.08 -11.06 10.73
C TYR A 239 -3.30 -10.94 9.81
N ALA A 240 -4.16 -9.96 10.06
CA ALA A 240 -5.21 -9.55 9.13
C ALA A 240 -5.49 -8.03 9.20
N ASP A 241 -5.76 -7.39 8.06
CA ASP A 241 -6.21 -6.00 8.02
C ASP A 241 -7.58 -5.84 8.73
N THR A 242 -7.85 -4.67 9.32
CA THR A 242 -9.07 -4.41 10.12
C THR A 242 -10.36 -4.44 9.30
N ASP A 243 -10.29 -4.28 7.98
CA ASP A 243 -11.41 -4.37 7.05
C ASP A 243 -11.49 -5.74 6.36
N THR A 244 -11.15 -6.81 7.09
CA THR A 244 -11.31 -8.20 6.67
C THR A 244 -12.30 -8.94 7.57
N GLU A 245 -13.07 -9.84 6.96
CA GLU A 245 -14.01 -10.73 7.63
C GLU A 245 -13.47 -12.16 7.62
N ALA A 246 -13.39 -12.81 8.78
CA ALA A 246 -13.13 -14.24 8.89
C ALA A 246 -14.40 -15.03 8.55
N LEU A 247 -14.37 -15.76 7.43
CA LEU A 247 -15.49 -16.60 6.99
C LEU A 247 -15.43 -18.00 7.60
N ARG A 248 -14.23 -18.45 7.99
CA ARG A 248 -13.95 -19.77 8.54
C ARG A 248 -12.90 -19.68 9.68
N PRO A 249 -12.96 -20.59 10.67
CA PRO A 249 -11.94 -20.69 11.69
C PRO A 249 -10.55 -20.97 11.12
N ILE A 250 -9.52 -20.32 11.68
CA ILE A 250 -8.10 -20.46 11.30
C ILE A 250 -7.63 -21.91 11.41
N GLY A 251 -8.08 -22.64 12.44
CA GLY A 251 -7.76 -24.06 12.61
C GLY A 251 -8.18 -24.96 11.43
N GLY A 252 -9.08 -24.47 10.57
CA GLY A 252 -9.54 -25.15 9.35
C GLY A 252 -8.79 -24.76 8.08
N TRP A 253 -7.94 -23.74 8.08
CA TRP A 253 -7.31 -23.20 6.87
C TRP A 253 -6.35 -24.19 6.20
N VAL A 254 -5.58 -24.91 7.02
CA VAL A 254 -4.60 -25.89 6.54
C VAL A 254 -5.21 -27.29 6.58
N PRO A 255 -5.26 -28.01 5.44
CA PRO A 255 -5.68 -29.41 5.40
C PRO A 255 -4.88 -30.26 6.40
N ALA A 256 -5.53 -31.18 7.11
CA ALA A 256 -4.91 -31.93 8.21
C ALA A 256 -3.58 -32.61 7.83
N ARG A 257 -3.49 -33.12 6.59
CA ARG A 257 -2.28 -33.77 6.05
C ARG A 257 -1.08 -32.82 5.87
N LEU A 258 -1.32 -31.51 5.72
CA LEU A 258 -0.29 -30.49 5.47
C LEU A 258 0.11 -29.72 6.73
N ARG A 259 -0.68 -29.81 7.81
CA ARG A 259 -0.45 -29.07 9.08
C ARG A 259 0.93 -29.30 9.70
N PRO A 260 1.53 -30.51 9.69
CA PRO A 260 2.85 -30.70 10.28
C PRO A 260 3.98 -30.00 9.53
N ALA A 261 3.78 -29.65 8.26
CA ALA A 261 4.80 -29.04 7.40
C ALA A 261 4.57 -27.54 7.17
N ALA A 262 3.31 -27.06 7.19
CA ALA A 262 3.00 -25.67 6.91
C ALA A 262 3.43 -24.73 8.04
N ARG A 263 4.44 -23.91 7.78
CA ARG A 263 4.93 -22.85 8.67
C ARG A 263 4.58 -21.45 8.17
N LEU A 264 4.19 -21.31 6.90
CA LEU A 264 3.65 -20.09 6.34
C LEU A 264 2.40 -20.42 5.52
N VAL A 265 1.34 -19.64 5.68
CA VAL A 265 0.12 -19.73 4.87
C VAL A 265 -0.15 -18.37 4.24
N VAL A 266 -0.23 -18.39 2.91
CA VAL A 266 -0.45 -17.22 2.06
C VAL A 266 -1.55 -17.53 1.08
N GLY A 267 -2.31 -16.52 0.68
CA GLY A 267 -3.33 -16.65 -0.35
C GLY A 267 -2.96 -15.88 -1.61
N VAL A 268 -3.55 -16.25 -2.73
CA VAL A 268 -3.51 -15.43 -3.94
C VAL A 268 -4.52 -14.28 -3.80
N GLU A 269 -4.07 -13.05 -4.03
CA GLU A 269 -4.91 -11.84 -4.07
C GLU A 269 -5.34 -11.53 -5.50
N PHE A 270 -4.40 -11.58 -6.44
CA PHE A 270 -4.66 -11.38 -7.86
C PHE A 270 -3.99 -12.50 -8.64
N ASP A 271 -4.75 -13.12 -9.52
CA ASP A 271 -4.29 -14.04 -10.55
C ASP A 271 -4.70 -13.50 -11.90
N ARG A 272 -3.74 -13.26 -12.80
CA ARG A 272 -4.03 -12.77 -14.13
C ARG A 272 -4.66 -13.84 -15.01
N LEU A 273 -4.32 -15.11 -14.82
CA LEU A 273 -4.66 -16.21 -15.74
C LEU A 273 -4.28 -15.82 -17.19
N ASP A 274 -5.25 -15.88 -18.11
CA ASP A 274 -5.14 -15.43 -19.51
C ASP A 274 -5.74 -14.03 -19.74
N GLY A 275 -6.13 -13.32 -18.68
CA GLY A 275 -6.80 -12.03 -18.73
C GLY A 275 -5.89 -10.81 -18.85
N PRO A 276 -6.49 -9.60 -18.96
CA PRO A 276 -5.74 -8.36 -18.86
C PRO A 276 -5.22 -8.15 -17.43
N ASN A 277 -4.12 -7.41 -17.30
CA ASN A 277 -3.63 -6.98 -16.00
C ASN A 277 -4.54 -5.87 -15.43
N TRP A 278 -4.75 -5.86 -14.12
CA TRP A 278 -5.63 -4.93 -13.40
C TRP A 278 -4.97 -3.61 -12.97
N GLY A 279 -3.74 -3.34 -13.42
CA GLY A 279 -3.04 -2.08 -13.20
C GLY A 279 -2.19 -2.09 -11.94
N ASP A 280 -2.74 -1.61 -10.83
CA ASP A 280 -2.06 -1.46 -9.52
C ASP A 280 -1.85 -2.83 -8.81
N VAL A 281 -1.42 -3.85 -9.56
CA VAL A 281 -1.16 -5.22 -9.12
C VAL A 281 0.09 -5.79 -9.81
N HIS A 282 0.63 -6.90 -9.31
CA HIS A 282 1.73 -7.61 -9.96
C HIS A 282 1.35 -8.10 -11.38
N GLU A 283 2.35 -8.26 -12.26
CA GLU A 283 2.16 -8.49 -13.70
C GLU A 283 1.45 -9.82 -14.04
N GLU A 284 1.69 -10.86 -13.23
CA GLU A 284 1.23 -12.23 -13.48
C GLU A 284 0.34 -12.76 -12.35
N LEU A 285 0.82 -12.70 -11.12
CA LEU A 285 0.13 -13.16 -9.92
C LEU A 285 0.63 -12.34 -8.75
N GLN A 286 -0.24 -12.04 -7.79
CA GLN A 286 0.06 -11.31 -6.57
C GLN A 286 -0.41 -12.11 -5.36
N PHE A 287 0.47 -12.26 -4.38
CA PHE A 287 0.10 -12.84 -3.09
C PHE A 287 -0.54 -11.79 -2.19
N CYS A 288 -1.56 -12.24 -1.45
CA CYS A 288 -2.19 -11.49 -0.38
C CYS A 288 -1.17 -11.22 0.73
N GLN A 289 -1.10 -9.94 1.13
CA GLN A 289 -0.36 -9.51 2.32
C GLN A 289 -1.24 -8.87 3.39
N TRP A 290 -2.52 -8.65 3.09
CA TRP A 290 -3.51 -8.15 4.06
C TRP A 290 -4.05 -9.28 4.95
N THR A 291 -3.67 -10.54 4.71
CA THR A 291 -3.79 -11.67 5.65
C THR A 291 -2.66 -12.66 5.43
N ILE A 292 -1.93 -13.00 6.50
CA ILE A 292 -0.79 -13.93 6.47
C ILE A 292 -0.79 -14.72 7.79
N ALA A 293 -0.55 -16.03 7.74
CA ALA A 293 -0.32 -16.84 8.94
C ALA A 293 1.08 -17.43 8.92
N ALA A 294 1.86 -17.28 10.00
CA ALA A 294 3.24 -17.71 10.03
C ALA A 294 3.72 -18.20 11.39
N ALA A 295 4.67 -19.13 11.35
CA ALA A 295 5.54 -19.45 12.47
C ALA A 295 6.51 -18.28 12.72
N PRO A 296 6.87 -18.01 13.99
CA PRO A 296 7.90 -17.04 14.30
C PRO A 296 9.23 -17.45 13.66
N GLY A 297 9.99 -16.46 13.20
CA GLY A 297 11.31 -16.66 12.61
C GLY A 297 11.34 -17.18 11.17
N HIS A 298 10.20 -17.29 10.47
CA HIS A 298 10.20 -17.73 9.07
C HIS A 298 11.07 -16.80 8.19
N PRO A 299 12.04 -17.32 7.41
CA PRO A 299 13.10 -16.54 6.78
C PRO A 299 12.60 -15.50 5.76
N VAL A 300 11.44 -15.75 5.14
CA VAL A 300 10.83 -14.80 4.18
C VAL A 300 10.60 -13.41 4.79
N PHE A 301 10.31 -13.30 6.09
CA PHE A 301 10.07 -11.98 6.70
C PHE A 301 11.36 -11.21 6.92
N GLY A 302 12.47 -11.88 7.23
CA GLY A 302 13.78 -11.22 7.26
C GLY A 302 14.15 -10.66 5.89
N ALA A 303 13.98 -11.47 4.84
CA ALA A 303 14.17 -11.04 3.46
C ALA A 303 13.23 -9.88 3.07
N MET A 304 11.96 -9.92 3.52
CA MET A 304 10.99 -8.87 3.24
C MET A 304 11.37 -7.55 3.93
N VAL A 305 11.76 -7.59 5.20
CA VAL A 305 12.20 -6.39 5.91
C VAL A 305 13.47 -5.82 5.28
N ASP A 306 14.45 -6.65 4.93
CA ASP A 306 15.66 -6.20 4.22
C ASP A 306 15.33 -5.53 2.88
N SER A 307 14.41 -6.13 2.11
CA SER A 307 13.92 -5.57 0.86
C SER A 307 13.29 -4.18 1.07
N VAL A 308 12.43 -4.04 2.09
CA VAL A 308 11.81 -2.76 2.46
C VAL A 308 12.86 -1.71 2.84
N LEU A 309 13.81 -2.05 3.71
CA LEU A 309 14.83 -1.12 4.16
C LEU A 309 15.71 -0.65 2.99
N ALA A 310 16.12 -1.58 2.12
CA ALA A 310 16.87 -1.26 0.90
C ALA A 310 16.06 -0.38 -0.06
N ALA A 311 14.78 -0.68 -0.27
CA ALA A 311 13.90 0.06 -1.15
C ALA A 311 13.64 1.50 -0.65
N LEU A 312 13.44 1.68 0.66
CA LEU A 312 13.32 2.99 1.29
C LEU A 312 14.63 3.79 1.21
N ALA A 313 15.78 3.14 1.42
CA ALA A 313 17.09 3.77 1.24
C ALA A 313 17.34 4.22 -0.20
N ALA A 314 17.05 3.37 -1.18
CA ALA A 314 17.16 3.73 -2.59
C ALA A 314 16.19 4.85 -2.98
N ARG A 315 14.97 4.85 -2.42
CA ARG A 315 14.00 5.93 -2.61
C ARG A 315 14.48 7.25 -2.01
N ALA A 316 15.07 7.23 -0.82
CA ALA A 316 15.65 8.42 -0.19
C ALA A 316 16.84 8.96 -1.00
N GLY A 317 17.76 8.08 -1.42
CA GLY A 317 18.92 8.46 -2.23
C GLY A 317 18.55 9.12 -3.56
N ARG A 318 17.49 8.66 -4.24
CA ARG A 318 16.98 9.30 -5.47
C ARG A 318 16.51 10.74 -5.26
N ASP A 319 16.06 11.09 -4.06
CA ASP A 319 15.64 12.46 -3.72
C ASP A 319 16.76 13.26 -3.03
N GLY A 320 17.99 12.74 -3.01
CA GLY A 320 19.13 13.39 -2.38
C GLY A 320 19.04 13.42 -0.85
N ILE A 321 18.29 12.49 -0.25
CA ILE A 321 18.08 12.40 1.20
C ILE A 321 19.01 11.31 1.76
N ALA A 322 19.92 11.71 2.65
CA ALA A 322 20.77 10.77 3.39
C ALA A 322 19.99 10.12 4.55
N LEU A 323 20.17 8.81 4.75
CA LEU A 323 19.57 8.07 5.88
C LEU A 323 20.43 8.09 7.17
N SER A 324 21.58 8.77 7.13
CA SER A 324 22.50 8.97 8.26
C SER A 324 22.16 10.25 9.03
N GLY A 325 22.14 10.17 10.36
CA GLY A 325 21.84 11.30 11.26
C GLY A 325 23.09 11.90 11.92
N ASP A 326 22.98 13.20 12.24
CA ASP A 326 23.41 13.91 13.48
C ASP A 326 23.30 15.45 13.32
N ASP A 327 22.92 15.94 12.15
CA ASP A 327 23.00 17.34 11.73
C ASP A 327 21.64 18.01 11.42
N GLY A 328 20.52 17.40 11.80
CA GLY A 328 19.18 17.99 11.60
C GLY A 328 18.73 18.07 10.12
N GLY A 329 19.43 17.36 9.22
CA GLY A 329 19.13 17.21 7.79
C GLY A 329 17.98 16.24 7.46
N PRO A 330 17.53 16.18 6.18
CA PRO A 330 16.25 15.58 5.80
C PRO A 330 16.13 14.09 6.18
N SER A 331 15.07 13.77 6.89
CA SER A 331 14.68 12.42 7.33
C SER A 331 13.64 11.83 6.34
N LEU A 332 13.42 10.50 6.34
CA LEU A 332 12.32 9.87 5.58
C LEU A 332 10.96 10.56 5.83
N ALA A 333 10.82 11.25 6.97
CA ALA A 333 9.68 12.08 7.32
C ALA A 333 9.36 13.22 6.33
N ARG A 334 10.32 13.62 5.48
CA ARG A 334 10.15 14.65 4.44
C ARG A 334 9.74 14.08 3.09
N LEU A 335 9.79 12.76 2.90
CA LEU A 335 9.36 12.13 1.66
C LEU A 335 7.84 12.05 1.60
N ASN A 336 7.30 12.40 0.42
CA ASN A 336 5.92 12.13 0.09
C ASN A 336 5.84 10.84 -0.74
N PHE A 337 5.15 9.84 -0.20
CA PHE A 337 4.95 8.55 -0.85
C PHE A 337 3.58 8.51 -1.51
N SER A 338 3.55 8.15 -2.79
CA SER A 338 2.32 7.90 -3.53
C SER A 338 1.71 6.54 -3.19
N ALA A 339 0.45 6.30 -3.58
CA ALA A 339 -0.16 4.98 -3.42
C ALA A 339 0.64 3.89 -4.16
N GLY A 340 1.18 4.19 -5.35
CA GLY A 340 2.04 3.26 -6.07
C GLY A 340 3.37 2.98 -5.36
N ASP A 341 3.90 3.94 -4.59
CA ASP A 341 5.07 3.68 -3.75
C ASP A 341 4.73 2.73 -2.61
N VAL A 342 3.55 2.85 -1.99
CA VAL A 342 3.10 1.89 -0.97
C VAL A 342 3.06 0.48 -1.56
N LEU A 343 2.40 0.32 -2.71
CA LEU A 343 2.25 -1.00 -3.35
C LEU A 343 3.59 -1.65 -3.72
N ARG A 344 4.57 -0.85 -4.17
CA ARG A 344 5.87 -1.33 -4.69
C ARG A 344 7.01 -1.41 -3.68
N LEU A 345 6.96 -0.64 -2.58
CA LEU A 345 8.07 -0.60 -1.62
C LEU A 345 7.84 -1.50 -0.42
N THR A 346 6.59 -1.62 0.04
CA THR A 346 6.23 -2.43 1.23
C THR A 346 5.02 -3.32 1.00
N GLY A 347 4.20 -2.96 0.02
CA GLY A 347 2.91 -3.56 -0.23
C GLY A 347 2.97 -4.87 -1.02
N PRO A 348 1.85 -5.26 -1.65
CA PRO A 348 1.71 -6.60 -2.18
C PRO A 348 2.61 -6.89 -3.39
N MET A 349 3.09 -5.88 -4.14
CA MET A 349 4.03 -6.14 -5.24
C MET A 349 5.40 -6.54 -4.69
N ALA A 350 5.91 -5.81 -3.69
CA ALA A 350 7.19 -6.14 -3.05
C ALA A 350 7.12 -7.48 -2.30
N TRP A 351 6.02 -7.73 -1.59
CA TRP A 351 5.76 -9.01 -0.94
C TRP A 351 5.78 -10.17 -1.94
N THR A 352 5.17 -9.97 -3.11
CA THR A 352 5.11 -11.00 -4.13
C THR A 352 6.49 -11.35 -4.67
N ASP A 353 7.31 -10.34 -4.97
CA ASP A 353 8.68 -10.56 -5.46
C ASP A 353 9.52 -11.33 -4.42
N VAL A 354 9.49 -10.91 -3.15
CA VAL A 354 10.27 -11.55 -2.08
C VAL A 354 9.81 -12.98 -1.81
N LEU A 355 8.50 -13.21 -1.77
CA LEU A 355 7.96 -14.55 -1.55
C LEU A 355 8.26 -15.46 -2.75
N PHE A 356 8.17 -14.96 -3.98
CA PHE A 356 8.56 -15.73 -5.16
C PHE A 356 10.03 -16.12 -5.14
N ASP A 357 10.94 -15.18 -4.82
CA ASP A 357 12.37 -15.46 -4.71
C ASP A 357 12.64 -16.54 -3.64
N HIS A 358 11.93 -16.50 -2.51
CA HIS A 358 12.02 -17.52 -1.48
C HIS A 358 11.55 -18.90 -1.99
N LEU A 359 10.36 -18.96 -2.63
CA LEU A 359 9.79 -20.19 -3.18
C LEU A 359 10.69 -20.82 -4.24
N ALA A 360 11.22 -20.02 -5.17
CA ALA A 360 12.11 -20.48 -6.22
C ALA A 360 13.48 -20.97 -5.68
N ALA A 361 13.92 -20.43 -4.54
CA ALA A 361 15.15 -20.87 -3.88
C ALA A 361 15.01 -22.24 -3.19
N VAL A 362 13.82 -22.55 -2.64
CA VAL A 362 13.56 -23.82 -1.92
C VAL A 362 13.02 -24.93 -2.83
N ASP A 363 12.34 -24.57 -3.94
CA ASP A 363 11.80 -25.51 -4.92
C ASP A 363 12.14 -25.04 -6.34
N GLY A 364 13.14 -25.69 -6.96
CA GLY A 364 13.57 -25.38 -8.33
C GLY A 364 12.54 -25.66 -9.42
N SER A 365 11.38 -26.26 -9.10
CA SER A 365 10.25 -26.36 -10.03
C SER A 365 9.41 -25.09 -10.12
N VAL A 366 9.53 -24.18 -9.15
CA VAL A 366 8.89 -22.86 -9.17
C VAL A 366 9.81 -21.89 -9.90
N THR A 367 9.58 -21.72 -11.20
CA THR A 367 10.43 -20.91 -12.09
C THR A 367 9.77 -19.62 -12.55
N SER A 368 8.45 -19.53 -12.40
CA SER A 368 7.64 -18.36 -12.70
C SER A 368 6.44 -18.30 -11.74
N LEU A 369 5.94 -17.09 -11.48
CA LEU A 369 4.67 -16.88 -10.78
C LEU A 369 3.50 -17.60 -11.46
N ARG A 370 3.58 -17.85 -12.78
CA ARG A 370 2.59 -18.65 -13.52
C ARG A 370 2.50 -20.10 -13.06
N ASP A 371 3.55 -20.64 -12.46
CA ASP A 371 3.54 -22.00 -11.90
C ASP A 371 2.57 -22.12 -10.69
N LEU A 372 2.13 -20.97 -10.15
CA LEU A 372 1.19 -20.85 -9.03
C LEU A 372 -0.15 -20.23 -9.46
N SER A 373 -0.37 -20.04 -10.76
CA SER A 373 -1.61 -19.52 -11.33
C SER A 373 -2.65 -20.64 -11.49
N GLY A 374 -3.93 -20.31 -11.34
CA GLY A 374 -5.06 -21.21 -11.58
C GLY A 374 -5.24 -22.33 -10.54
N LEU A 375 -4.63 -22.19 -9.35
CA LEU A 375 -4.73 -23.19 -8.28
C LEU A 375 -6.19 -23.49 -7.93
N ARG A 376 -6.51 -24.78 -7.83
CA ARG A 376 -7.84 -25.28 -7.41
C ARG A 376 -7.83 -25.91 -6.03
N GLU A 377 -6.64 -26.23 -5.52
CA GLU A 377 -6.43 -26.76 -4.20
C GLU A 377 -5.16 -26.12 -3.59
N PRO A 378 -5.03 -26.09 -2.26
CA PRO A 378 -3.83 -25.60 -1.61
C PRO A 378 -2.58 -26.37 -2.07
N ARG A 379 -1.55 -25.63 -2.47
CA ARG A 379 -0.25 -26.18 -2.86
C ARG A 379 0.77 -25.88 -1.77
N LEU A 380 1.39 -26.92 -1.22
CA LEU A 380 2.52 -26.79 -0.31
C LEU A 380 3.82 -26.77 -1.14
N VAL A 381 4.67 -25.76 -0.92
CA VAL A 381 6.01 -25.64 -1.47
C VAL A 381 6.96 -25.49 -0.28
N ASP A 382 7.77 -26.51 -0.03
CA ASP A 382 8.52 -26.67 1.23
C ASP A 382 7.61 -26.53 2.48
N ASP A 383 7.76 -25.47 3.27
CA ASP A 383 6.93 -25.14 4.43
C ASP A 383 5.90 -24.02 4.17
N VAL A 384 5.76 -23.57 2.92
CA VAL A 384 4.84 -22.51 2.49
C VAL A 384 3.59 -23.09 1.82
N LEU A 385 2.44 -22.91 2.45
CA LEU A 385 1.14 -23.27 1.89
C LEU A 385 0.53 -22.10 1.12
N VAL A 386 0.42 -22.25 -0.20
CA VAL A 386 -0.24 -21.31 -1.10
C VAL A 386 -1.70 -21.72 -1.29
N LEU A 387 -2.62 -20.85 -0.87
CA LEU A 387 -4.06 -21.04 -1.03
C LEU A 387 -4.55 -20.54 -2.40
N PRO A 388 -5.55 -21.21 -3.01
CA PRO A 388 -6.25 -20.71 -4.20
C PRO A 388 -6.83 -19.31 -4.03
N ILE A 389 -7.23 -18.70 -5.17
CA ILE A 389 -7.81 -17.34 -5.20
C ILE A 389 -8.96 -17.16 -4.21
N ASP A 390 -9.86 -18.14 -4.06
CA ASP A 390 -10.99 -18.00 -3.13
C ASP A 390 -10.57 -18.10 -1.66
N GLY A 391 -9.41 -18.65 -1.34
CA GLY A 391 -8.91 -18.75 0.03
C GLY A 391 -8.95 -17.41 0.76
N PHE A 392 -8.22 -16.42 0.21
CA PHE A 392 -8.22 -15.04 0.71
C PHE A 392 -8.85 -14.06 -0.30
N GLY A 393 -8.64 -14.23 -1.61
CA GLY A 393 -9.17 -13.34 -2.64
C GLY A 393 -10.62 -13.56 -3.08
N THR A 394 -11.51 -14.15 -2.27
CA THR A 394 -12.91 -14.38 -2.69
C THR A 394 -13.71 -13.09 -2.87
N GLY A 395 -14.72 -13.11 -3.74
CA GLY A 395 -15.66 -12.00 -3.93
C GLY A 395 -15.13 -10.82 -4.74
N GLN A 396 -13.94 -10.94 -5.35
CA GLN A 396 -13.36 -9.92 -6.20
C GLN A 396 -13.95 -9.95 -7.62
N THR A 397 -13.82 -8.85 -8.35
CA THR A 397 -14.35 -8.72 -9.72
C THR A 397 -13.38 -9.22 -10.80
N HIS A 398 -12.28 -9.86 -10.39
CA HIS A 398 -11.20 -10.34 -11.24
C HIS A 398 -10.73 -11.73 -10.79
N SER A 399 -9.72 -12.26 -11.49
CA SER A 399 -9.02 -13.50 -11.13
C SER A 399 -9.91 -14.74 -11.03
N ASN A 400 -11.09 -14.68 -11.66
CA ASN A 400 -12.13 -15.71 -11.57
C ASN A 400 -12.50 -16.10 -10.12
N SER A 401 -12.35 -15.18 -9.16
CA SER A 401 -12.79 -15.42 -7.78
C SER A 401 -14.30 -15.60 -7.71
N THR A 402 -14.79 -16.44 -6.80
CA THR A 402 -16.22 -16.68 -6.65
C THR A 402 -16.90 -15.46 -6.07
N ARG A 403 -17.77 -14.83 -6.86
CA ARG A 403 -18.49 -13.59 -6.48
C ARG A 403 -19.99 -13.78 -6.31
N ASP A 404 -20.59 -14.63 -7.12
CA ASP A 404 -22.03 -14.83 -7.18
C ASP A 404 -22.42 -16.18 -6.54
N GLY A 405 -23.59 -16.21 -5.90
CA GLY A 405 -24.11 -17.41 -5.24
C GLY A 405 -23.60 -17.57 -3.79
N PRO A 406 -23.75 -18.78 -3.22
CA PRO A 406 -23.27 -19.07 -1.87
C PRO A 406 -21.74 -18.88 -1.76
N THR A 407 -21.29 -18.41 -0.59
CA THR A 407 -19.85 -18.35 -0.29
C THR A 407 -19.26 -19.75 -0.41
N PRO A 408 -18.19 -19.95 -1.21
CA PRO A 408 -17.69 -21.29 -1.48
C PRO A 408 -17.03 -21.88 -0.22
N PRO A 409 -16.93 -23.21 -0.10
CA PRO A 409 -16.41 -23.85 1.13
C PRO A 409 -14.97 -23.49 1.46
N ASP A 410 -14.17 -23.25 0.42
CA ASP A 410 -12.75 -22.89 0.46
C ASP A 410 -12.51 -21.38 0.63
N ALA A 411 -13.57 -20.55 0.67
CA ALA A 411 -13.43 -19.15 1.07
C ALA A 411 -13.21 -19.02 2.58
N LEU A 412 -12.02 -18.54 2.95
CA LEU A 412 -11.58 -18.45 4.35
C LEU A 412 -11.70 -17.04 4.90
N VAL A 413 -11.37 -16.04 4.07
CA VAL A 413 -11.37 -14.61 4.44
C VAL A 413 -11.99 -13.80 3.32
N ARG A 414 -12.65 -12.69 3.66
CA ARG A 414 -13.16 -11.71 2.71
C ARG A 414 -12.66 -10.32 3.05
N HIS A 415 -11.99 -9.69 2.10
CA HIS A 415 -11.54 -8.32 2.22
C HIS A 415 -12.63 -7.33 1.79
N LYS A 416 -12.82 -6.22 2.53
CA LYS A 416 -13.84 -5.18 2.23
C LYS A 416 -13.32 -4.04 1.36
N PHE A 417 -12.00 -3.98 1.12
CA PHE A 417 -11.33 -3.01 0.25
C PHE A 417 -11.66 -1.54 0.60
N ARG A 418 -11.71 -1.20 1.90
CA ARG A 418 -12.05 0.18 2.32
C ARG A 418 -10.93 1.17 1.99
N GLY A 419 -9.68 0.71 1.87
CA GLY A 419 -8.56 1.53 1.39
C GLY A 419 -8.26 2.76 2.25
N SER A 420 -8.49 2.68 3.57
CA SER A 420 -8.36 3.78 4.53
C SER A 420 -6.98 4.46 4.49
N TRP A 421 -5.93 3.71 4.14
CA TRP A 421 -4.56 4.19 4.03
C TRP A 421 -4.32 5.11 2.82
N ARG A 422 -5.10 4.98 1.73
CA ARG A 422 -4.84 5.69 0.46
C ARG A 422 -4.92 7.21 0.56
N ASN A 423 -5.63 7.72 1.58
CA ASN A 423 -5.78 9.15 1.81
C ASN A 423 -5.03 9.67 3.04
N ASN A 424 -4.18 8.84 3.69
CA ASN A 424 -3.42 9.22 4.89
C ASN A 424 -4.30 9.92 5.95
N GLY A 425 -5.52 9.42 6.17
CA GLY A 425 -6.51 9.99 7.09
C GLY A 425 -7.31 11.19 6.59
N LYS A 426 -7.05 11.73 5.39
CA LYS A 426 -7.93 12.75 4.79
C LYS A 426 -9.24 12.08 4.37
N ARG A 427 -10.38 12.57 4.88
CA ARG A 427 -11.70 12.06 4.50
C ARG A 427 -11.85 12.04 2.98
N SER A 428 -12.04 10.86 2.40
CA SER A 428 -12.66 10.77 1.07
C SER A 428 -14.08 11.29 1.20
N ALA A 429 -14.46 12.26 0.37
CA ALA A 429 -15.87 12.50 0.13
C ALA A 429 -16.48 11.18 -0.35
N SER A 430 -17.47 10.67 0.39
CA SER A 430 -18.22 9.48 -0.04
C SER A 430 -18.70 9.68 -1.47
N PRO A 431 -18.62 8.67 -2.35
CA PRO A 431 -19.34 8.74 -3.61
C PRO A 431 -20.83 8.84 -3.25
N GLY A 432 -21.44 9.98 -3.59
CA GLY A 432 -22.88 10.15 -3.46
C GLY A 432 -23.60 9.06 -4.26
N PRO A 433 -24.86 8.74 -3.91
CA PRO A 433 -25.60 7.69 -4.59
C PRO A 433 -25.70 8.04 -6.08
N GLU A 434 -25.08 7.23 -6.93
CA GLU A 434 -25.24 7.33 -8.38
C GLU A 434 -26.72 7.24 -8.72
N GLY A 435 -27.17 8.24 -9.46
CA GLY A 435 -28.56 8.49 -9.79
C GLY A 435 -29.27 7.28 -10.38
N GLY A 436 -30.52 7.13 -9.94
CA GLY A 436 -31.43 6.06 -10.35
C GLY A 436 -31.45 5.83 -11.86
N ARG A 437 -31.27 4.55 -12.23
CA ARG A 437 -31.60 4.04 -13.55
C ARG A 437 -33.07 4.34 -13.84
N ARG A 438 -33.34 5.25 -14.77
CA ARG A 438 -34.65 5.42 -15.40
C ARG A 438 -35.03 4.08 -16.04
N ARG A 439 -36.13 3.49 -15.55
CA ARG A 439 -36.79 2.34 -16.18
C ARG A 439 -37.19 2.72 -17.61
N ALA A 440 -36.58 2.07 -18.60
CA ALA A 440 -37.11 2.05 -19.95
C ALA A 440 -38.40 1.20 -19.91
N ARG A 441 -39.55 1.85 -20.15
CA ARG A 441 -40.81 1.16 -20.45
C ARG A 441 -40.65 0.53 -21.83
N VAL A 442 -40.60 -0.80 -21.88
CA VAL A 442 -40.82 -1.56 -23.10
C VAL A 442 -42.33 -1.58 -23.33
N ALA A 443 -42.78 -1.00 -24.44
CA ALA A 443 -44.12 -1.16 -24.97
C ALA A 443 -44.08 -2.16 -26.12
N LEU A 444 -44.89 -3.21 -26.03
CA LEU A 444 -45.26 -4.12 -27.11
C LEU A 444 -46.64 -4.69 -26.77
N PRO A 445 -47.45 -5.05 -27.78
CA PRO A 445 -47.94 -4.27 -28.92
C PRO A 445 -49.18 -3.44 -28.58
#